data_AF-A0A4Y9NPN2-F1
#
_entry.id   AF-A0A4Y9NPN2-F1
#
_cell.length_a   1.000
_cell.length_b   1.000
_cell.length_c   1.000
_cell.angle_alpha   90.00
_cell.angle_beta   90.00
_cell.angle_gamma   90.00
#
_symmetry.space_group_name_H-M   'P 1'
#
loop_
_entity.id
_entity.type
_entity.pdbx_description
1 polymer ?
#
loop_
_entity_poly.entity_id
_entity_poly.type
_entity_poly.pdbx_seq_one_letter_code
_entity_poly.pdbx_strand_id
1 'polypeptide(L)'
;MSSPPGAARSEAPWDISFLRVGVLATAAATAVAAPVAALLSGLPGALGVVAGAAVVTAFFCVSGVVIAWAGRINDAFTLPAALGTFLVKALVFVAVLGALPPEGPLDRLALAWAVIGGALLWSAVQVRWVWTRQLYYVTPPAPPVPDPEKPTPRG
;
A
#
# COMPACT_ATOMS: atom_id res chain seq x y z
N MET A 1 -12.58 -17.92 -40.19
CA MET A 1 -12.37 -18.04 -38.73
C MET A 1 -12.42 -16.64 -38.16
N SER A 2 -13.59 -16.23 -37.66
CA SER A 2 -13.84 -14.90 -37.10
C SER A 2 -13.27 -14.88 -35.68
N SER A 3 -12.35 -13.97 -35.38
CA SER A 3 -11.85 -13.76 -34.01
C SER A 3 -13.03 -13.45 -33.08
N PRO A 4 -13.09 -14.03 -31.86
CA PRO A 4 -14.16 -13.71 -30.93
C PRO A 4 -14.09 -12.23 -30.54
N PRO A 5 -15.23 -11.53 -30.46
CA PRO A 5 -15.28 -10.14 -30.01
C PRO A 5 -14.68 -10.05 -28.60
N GLY A 6 -13.83 -9.03 -28.41
CA GLY A 6 -12.88 -8.90 -27.32
C GLY A 6 -13.45 -9.30 -25.96
N ALA A 7 -12.72 -10.19 -25.27
CA ALA A 7 -12.91 -10.45 -23.86
C ALA A 7 -13.06 -9.10 -23.15
N ALA A 8 -14.25 -8.85 -22.59
CA ALA A 8 -14.54 -7.65 -21.85
C ALA A 8 -13.43 -7.48 -20.80
N ARG A 9 -12.60 -6.43 -20.97
CA ARG A 9 -11.58 -6.10 -19.97
C ARG A 9 -12.30 -6.00 -18.64
N SER A 10 -11.72 -6.57 -17.60
CA SER A 10 -12.24 -6.43 -16.24
C SER A 10 -12.36 -4.93 -15.93
N GLU A 11 -13.57 -4.38 -16.02
CA GLU A 11 -13.86 -2.99 -15.66
C GLU A 11 -13.81 -2.77 -14.14
N ALA A 12 -13.42 -3.80 -13.37
CA ALA A 12 -13.20 -3.68 -11.95
C ALA A 12 -12.18 -2.57 -11.67
N PRO A 13 -12.59 -1.48 -10.99
CA PRO A 13 -11.69 -0.38 -10.69
C PRO A 13 -10.53 -0.86 -9.81
N TRP A 14 -9.31 -0.37 -10.09
CA TRP A 14 -8.17 -0.56 -9.21
C TRP A 14 -8.45 0.04 -7.83
N ASP A 15 -8.73 -0.84 -6.85
CA ASP A 15 -9.12 -0.46 -5.51
C ASP A 15 -7.89 -0.26 -4.60
N ILE A 16 -7.72 0.96 -4.10
CA ILE A 16 -6.62 1.39 -3.23
C ILE A 16 -7.06 1.62 -1.78
N SER A 17 -8.23 1.12 -1.38
CA SER A 17 -8.80 1.29 -0.02
C SER A 17 -7.86 0.80 1.09
N PHE A 18 -7.00 -0.18 0.81
CA PHE A 18 -6.00 -0.66 1.78
C PHE A 18 -5.03 0.44 2.22
N LEU A 19 -4.81 1.49 1.40
CA LEU A 19 -3.95 2.62 1.77
C LEU A 19 -4.47 3.35 3.01
N ARG A 20 -5.80 3.53 3.12
CA ARG A 20 -6.39 4.17 4.31
C ARG A 20 -6.15 3.33 5.56
N VAL A 21 -6.35 2.03 5.46
CA VAL A 21 -6.13 1.10 6.58
C VAL A 21 -4.65 1.09 6.97
N GLY A 22 -3.74 1.04 6.00
CA GLY A 22 -2.29 1.06 6.26
C GLY A 22 -1.82 2.36 6.91
N VAL A 23 -2.34 3.52 6.47
CA VAL A 23 -2.04 4.83 7.09
C VAL A 23 -2.53 4.86 8.53
N LEU A 24 -3.77 4.42 8.80
CA LEU A 24 -4.32 4.39 10.15
C LEU A 24 -3.55 3.42 11.06
N ALA A 25 -3.23 2.23 10.56
CA ALA A 25 -2.43 1.25 11.30
C ALA A 25 -1.03 1.78 11.63
N THR A 26 -0.39 2.45 10.67
CA THR A 26 0.92 3.07 10.90
C THR A 26 0.82 4.21 11.91
N ALA A 27 -0.18 5.09 11.79
CA ALA A 27 -0.40 6.16 12.74
C ALA A 27 -0.61 5.64 14.17
N ALA A 28 -1.40 4.58 14.35
CA ALA A 28 -1.60 3.93 15.64
C ALA A 28 -0.29 3.31 16.18
N ALA A 29 0.46 2.61 15.32
CA ALA A 29 1.75 2.03 15.71
C ALA A 29 2.77 3.12 16.10
N THR A 30 2.85 4.22 15.35
CA THR A 30 3.72 5.37 15.64
C THR A 30 3.33 6.06 16.93
N ALA A 31 2.02 6.21 17.21
CA ALA A 31 1.54 6.82 18.44
C ALA A 31 2.00 6.06 19.71
N VAL A 32 2.26 4.76 19.60
CA VAL A 32 2.79 3.93 20.70
C VAL A 32 4.33 3.88 20.66
N ALA A 33 4.91 3.65 19.48
CA ALA A 33 6.34 3.45 19.33
C ALA A 33 7.16 4.73 19.58
N ALA A 34 6.65 5.91 19.21
CA ALA A 34 7.37 7.16 19.39
C ALA A 34 7.56 7.53 20.88
N PRO A 35 6.55 7.43 21.76
CA PRO A 35 6.75 7.57 23.21
C PRO A 35 7.73 6.53 23.79
N VAL A 36 7.64 5.27 23.36
CA VAL A 36 8.57 4.22 23.84
C VAL A 36 10.01 4.56 23.44
N ALA A 37 10.25 4.97 22.19
CA ALA A 37 11.56 5.40 21.75
C ALA A 37 12.03 6.69 22.45
N ALA A 38 11.12 7.61 22.77
CA ALA A 38 11.42 8.79 23.56
C ALA A 38 11.94 8.43 24.96
N LEU A 39 11.34 7.42 25.60
CA LEU A 39 11.74 6.96 26.92
C LEU A 39 13.09 6.22 26.92
N LEU A 40 13.38 5.47 25.83
CA LEU A 40 14.60 4.66 25.73
C LEU A 40 15.81 5.45 25.22
N SER A 41 15.63 6.32 24.24
CA SER A 41 16.70 7.00 23.51
C SER A 41 16.55 8.52 23.48
N GLY A 42 15.58 9.08 24.20
CA GLY A 42 15.29 10.52 24.21
C GLY A 42 14.62 11.00 22.91
N LEU A 43 14.60 12.32 22.74
CA LEU A 43 14.00 12.98 21.58
C LEU A 43 14.52 12.46 20.21
N PRO A 44 15.82 12.15 20.02
CA PRO A 44 16.31 11.59 18.76
C PRO A 44 15.69 10.25 18.39
N GLY A 45 15.40 9.39 19.38
CA GLY A 45 14.70 8.12 19.18
C GLY A 45 13.28 8.32 18.67
N ALA A 46 12.53 9.23 19.30
CA ALA A 46 11.18 9.57 18.89
C ALA A 46 11.13 10.15 17.47
N LEU A 47 12.04 11.06 17.15
CA LEU A 47 12.16 11.63 15.80
C LEU A 47 12.56 10.55 14.77
N GLY A 48 13.43 9.62 15.16
CA GLY A 48 13.76 8.41 14.40
C GLY A 48 12.52 7.62 14.00
N VAL A 49 11.67 7.30 14.99
CA VAL A 49 10.43 6.54 14.76
C VAL A 49 9.46 7.30 13.86
N VAL A 50 9.23 8.59 14.11
CA VAL A 50 8.30 9.41 13.31
C VAL A 50 8.80 9.55 11.88
N ALA A 51 10.09 9.80 11.67
CA ALA A 51 10.68 9.88 10.34
C ALA A 51 10.59 8.54 9.60
N GLY A 52 10.92 7.42 10.26
CA GLY A 52 10.81 6.10 9.66
C GLY A 52 9.37 5.74 9.27
N ALA A 53 8.40 6.08 10.13
CA ALA A 53 6.98 5.91 9.86
C ALA A 53 6.49 6.77 8.67
N ALA A 54 6.99 8.00 8.55
CA ALA A 54 6.68 8.87 7.42
C ALA A 54 7.25 8.31 6.10
N VAL A 55 8.51 7.89 6.11
CA VAL A 55 9.18 7.28 4.94
C VAL A 55 8.43 6.05 4.47
N VAL A 56 8.14 5.10 5.36
CA VAL A 56 7.46 3.85 4.97
C VAL A 56 6.04 4.11 4.46
N THR A 57 5.30 5.02 5.11
CA THR A 57 3.94 5.39 4.67
C THR A 57 3.97 6.00 3.27
N ALA A 58 4.86 6.98 3.05
CA ALA A 58 5.02 7.62 1.74
C ALA A 58 5.36 6.59 0.65
N PHE A 59 6.30 5.71 0.94
CA PHE A 59 6.72 4.63 0.06
C PHE A 59 5.58 3.70 -0.35
N PHE A 60 4.77 3.21 0.59
CA PHE A 60 3.66 2.32 0.28
C PHE A 60 2.51 3.03 -0.43
N CYS A 61 2.21 4.28 -0.06
CA CYS A 61 1.20 5.09 -0.74
C CYS A 61 1.59 5.35 -2.20
N VAL A 62 2.83 5.80 -2.45
CA VAL A 62 3.32 6.03 -3.81
C VAL A 62 3.31 4.75 -4.63
N SER A 63 3.80 3.63 -4.10
CA SER A 63 3.73 2.34 -4.79
C SER A 63 2.30 1.95 -5.14
N GLY A 64 1.37 2.04 -4.19
CA GLY A 64 -0.04 1.69 -4.43
C GLY A 64 -0.67 2.55 -5.54
N VAL A 65 -0.42 3.87 -5.53
CA VAL A 65 -0.92 4.80 -6.56
C VAL A 65 -0.30 4.52 -7.92
N VAL A 66 1.02 4.31 -7.99
CA VAL A 66 1.72 4.03 -9.26
C VAL A 66 1.28 2.70 -9.86
N ILE A 67 1.13 1.66 -9.05
CA ILE A 67 0.68 0.34 -9.51
C ILE A 67 -0.76 0.42 -10.02
N ALA A 68 -1.66 1.06 -9.25
CA ALA A 68 -3.05 1.25 -9.67
C ALA A 68 -3.14 2.08 -10.96
N TRP A 69 -2.33 3.14 -11.09
CA TRP A 69 -2.25 3.93 -12.31
C TRP A 69 -1.76 3.11 -13.50
N ALA A 70 -0.69 2.32 -13.34
CA ALA A 70 -0.15 1.46 -14.39
C ALA A 70 -1.16 0.40 -14.83
N GLY A 71 -1.86 -0.24 -13.88
CA GLY A 71 -2.88 -1.23 -14.18
C GLY A 71 -4.10 -0.66 -14.89
N ARG A 72 -4.48 0.60 -14.62
CA ARG A 72 -5.53 1.29 -15.41
C ARG A 72 -5.14 1.50 -16.87
N ILE A 73 -3.83 1.57 -17.19
CA ILE A 73 -3.35 1.66 -18.58
C ILE A 73 -3.34 0.26 -19.21
N ASN A 74 -2.67 -0.69 -18.56
CA ASN A 74 -2.61 -2.09 -18.95
C ASN A 74 -2.12 -2.94 -17.77
N ASP A 75 -2.82 -4.03 -17.45
CA ASP A 75 -2.46 -4.94 -16.36
C ASP A 75 -1.03 -5.49 -16.49
N ALA A 76 -0.51 -5.64 -17.72
CA ALA A 76 0.87 -6.06 -17.98
C ALA A 76 1.93 -5.10 -17.39
N PHE A 77 1.58 -3.84 -17.13
CA PHE A 77 2.49 -2.86 -16.54
C PHE A 77 2.52 -2.87 -15.01
N THR A 78 1.63 -3.60 -14.35
CA THR A 78 1.54 -3.62 -12.87
C THR A 78 2.79 -4.19 -12.21
N LEU A 79 3.31 -5.31 -12.72
CA LEU A 79 4.51 -5.96 -12.20
C LEU A 79 5.79 -5.14 -12.50
N PRO A 80 6.02 -4.64 -13.73
CA PRO A 80 7.10 -3.69 -14.00
C PRO A 80 7.02 -2.43 -13.12
N ALA A 81 5.82 -1.87 -12.91
CA ALA A 81 5.64 -0.71 -12.04
C ALA A 81 5.95 -1.02 -10.57
N ALA A 82 5.54 -2.19 -10.08
CA ALA A 82 5.86 -2.64 -8.73
C ALA A 82 7.36 -2.81 -8.52
N LEU A 83 8.05 -3.49 -9.45
CA LEU A 83 9.50 -3.69 -9.39
C LEU A 83 10.26 -2.36 -9.54
N GLY A 84 9.85 -1.52 -10.48
CA GLY A 84 10.46 -0.21 -10.73
C GLY A 84 10.34 0.71 -9.52
N THR A 85 9.15 0.81 -8.93
CA THR A 85 8.95 1.62 -7.71
C THR A 85 9.74 1.07 -6.54
N PHE A 86 9.84 -0.26 -6.39
CA PHE A 86 10.67 -0.87 -5.34
C PHE A 86 12.15 -0.54 -5.51
N LEU A 87 12.70 -0.64 -6.74
CA LEU A 87 14.09 -0.31 -7.02
C LEU A 87 14.38 1.17 -6.72
N VAL A 88 13.56 2.08 -7.24
CA VAL A 88 13.69 3.53 -6.98
C VAL A 88 13.67 3.80 -5.48
N LYS A 89 12.71 3.20 -4.77
CA LYS A 89 12.55 3.33 -3.32
C LYS A 89 13.77 2.82 -2.55
N ALA A 90 14.35 1.68 -2.94
CA ALA A 90 15.56 1.16 -2.31
C ALA A 90 16.73 2.13 -2.48
N LEU A 91 16.92 2.67 -3.69
CA LEU A 91 17.97 3.67 -3.97
C LEU A 91 17.77 4.95 -3.18
N VAL A 92 16.53 5.47 -3.15
CA VAL A 92 16.18 6.65 -2.35
C VAL A 92 16.45 6.40 -0.87
N PHE A 93 16.09 5.23 -0.36
CA PHE A 93 16.30 4.90 1.05
C PHE A 93 17.78 4.82 1.41
N VAL A 94 18.60 4.16 0.58
CA VAL A 94 20.06 4.12 0.76
C VAL A 94 20.65 5.53 0.71
N ALA A 95 20.23 6.37 -0.25
CA ALA A 95 20.70 7.75 -0.34
C ALA A 95 20.32 8.58 0.89
N VAL A 96 19.09 8.46 1.39
CA VAL A 96 18.62 9.14 2.60
C VAL A 96 19.43 8.70 3.82
N LEU A 97 19.62 7.40 4.03
CA LEU A 97 20.41 6.89 5.14
C LEU A 97 21.88 7.30 5.06
N GLY A 98 22.46 7.29 3.86
CA GLY A 98 23.84 7.72 3.62
C GLY A 98 24.06 9.21 3.81
N ALA A 99 23.03 10.04 3.57
CA ALA A 99 23.09 11.48 3.76
C ALA A 99 22.91 11.94 5.22
N LEU A 100 22.34 11.08 6.08
CA LEU A 100 22.19 11.41 7.50
C LEU A 100 23.58 11.49 8.16
N PRO A 101 23.88 12.50 9.00
CA PRO A 101 25.12 12.54 9.76
C PRO A 101 25.15 11.48 10.89
N PRO A 102 26.35 11.03 11.35
CA PRO A 102 26.46 10.06 12.44
C PRO A 102 25.91 10.58 13.77
N GLU A 103 26.26 11.83 14.08
CA GLU A 103 25.85 12.56 15.29
C GLU A 103 24.64 13.48 14.97
N GLY A 104 23.60 12.91 14.35
CA GLY A 104 22.43 13.66 13.93
C GLY A 104 21.37 13.82 15.02
N PRO A 105 20.40 14.74 14.85
CA PRO A 105 19.24 14.86 15.75
C PRO A 105 18.27 13.67 15.67
N LEU A 106 18.60 12.65 14.87
CA LEU A 106 17.73 11.59 14.43
C LEU A 106 18.45 10.26 14.66
N ASP A 107 17.90 9.43 15.53
CA ASP A 107 18.46 8.11 15.82
C ASP A 107 18.26 7.19 14.59
N ARG A 108 19.38 6.88 13.91
CA ARG A 108 19.39 6.03 12.71
C ARG A 108 18.89 4.63 12.98
N LEU A 109 19.16 4.07 14.16
CA LEU A 109 18.75 2.72 14.52
C LEU A 109 17.24 2.69 14.76
N ALA A 110 16.71 3.68 15.48
CA ALA A 110 15.27 3.84 15.68
C ALA A 110 14.53 4.04 14.35
N LEU A 111 15.08 4.86 13.45
CA LEU A 111 14.54 5.04 12.09
C LEU A 111 14.54 3.73 11.30
N ALA A 112 15.66 3.00 11.29
CA ALA A 112 15.78 1.74 10.56
C ALA A 112 14.75 0.71 11.05
N TRP A 113 14.61 0.54 12.38
CA TRP A 113 13.61 -0.36 12.96
C TRP A 113 12.18 0.09 12.68
N ALA A 114 11.89 1.39 12.71
CA ALA A 114 10.58 1.91 12.36
C ALA A 114 10.22 1.63 10.88
N VAL A 115 11.19 1.75 9.97
CA VAL A 115 11.00 1.40 8.55
C VAL A 115 10.76 -0.10 8.37
N ILE A 116 11.57 -0.94 9.03
CA ILE A 116 11.41 -2.41 8.95
C ILE A 116 10.06 -2.83 9.52
N GLY A 117 9.74 -2.43 10.76
CA GLY A 117 8.47 -2.76 11.41
C GLY A 117 7.26 -2.22 10.65
N GLY A 118 7.34 -0.99 10.16
CA GLY A 118 6.32 -0.41 9.29
C GLY A 118 6.16 -1.18 7.97
N ALA A 119 7.25 -1.61 7.34
CA ALA A 119 7.16 -2.35 6.08
C ALA A 119 6.52 -3.71 6.25
N LEU A 120 6.80 -4.39 7.37
CA LEU A 120 6.13 -5.64 7.74
C LEU A 120 4.64 -5.41 8.03
N LEU A 121 4.30 -4.35 8.77
CA LEU A 121 2.92 -3.97 9.04
C LEU A 121 2.14 -3.72 7.73
N TRP A 122 2.70 -2.91 6.83
CA TRP A 122 2.09 -2.62 5.53
C TRP A 122 1.95 -3.87 4.65
N SER A 123 2.94 -4.77 4.69
CA SER A 123 2.88 -6.06 4.01
C SER A 123 1.73 -6.91 4.55
N ALA A 124 1.58 -6.99 5.87
CA ALA A 124 0.48 -7.72 6.50
C ALA A 124 -0.90 -7.13 6.14
N VAL A 125 -1.02 -5.79 6.11
CA VAL A 125 -2.25 -5.10 5.67
C VAL A 125 -2.58 -5.45 4.23
N GLN A 126 -1.62 -5.37 3.31
CA GLN A 126 -1.83 -5.74 1.90
C GLN A 126 -2.19 -7.21 1.74
N VAL A 127 -1.44 -8.11 2.38
CA VAL A 127 -1.70 -9.56 2.31
C VAL A 127 -3.10 -9.88 2.83
N ARG A 128 -3.48 -9.35 3.99
CA ARG A 128 -4.84 -9.52 4.54
C ARG A 128 -5.90 -8.98 3.59
N TRP A 129 -5.66 -7.81 2.98
CA TRP A 129 -6.60 -7.20 2.04
C TRP A 129 -6.77 -8.03 0.78
N VAL A 130 -5.69 -8.59 0.22
CA VAL A 130 -5.75 -9.47 -0.96
C VAL A 130 -6.48 -10.77 -0.62
N TRP A 131 -6.13 -11.42 0.49
CA TRP A 131 -6.70 -12.72 0.87
C TRP A 131 -8.18 -12.67 1.26
N THR A 132 -8.69 -11.51 1.64
CA THR A 132 -10.11 -11.34 2.00
C THR A 132 -11.00 -11.02 0.79
N ARG A 133 -10.43 -10.87 -0.41
CA ARG A 133 -11.19 -10.61 -1.64
C ARG A 133 -11.40 -11.87 -2.47
N GLN A 134 -12.55 -11.93 -3.15
CA GLN A 134 -12.85 -12.98 -4.10
C GLN A 134 -12.09 -12.73 -5.41
N LEU A 135 -11.01 -13.48 -5.64
CA LEU A 135 -10.39 -13.56 -6.96
C LEU A 135 -11.21 -14.53 -7.82
N TYR A 136 -12.03 -13.97 -8.71
CA TYR A 136 -12.81 -14.75 -9.64
C TYR A 136 -11.93 -15.33 -10.74
N TYR A 137 -11.74 -16.65 -10.73
CA TYR A 137 -11.06 -17.37 -11.82
C TYR A 137 -11.90 -17.40 -13.11
N VAL A 138 -13.23 -17.31 -12.98
CA VAL A 138 -14.18 -17.24 -14.09
C VAL A 138 -14.97 -15.95 -13.96
N THR A 139 -15.17 -15.23 -15.06
CA THR A 139 -16.01 -14.04 -15.09
C THR A 139 -17.39 -14.37 -14.50
N PRO A 140 -17.80 -13.69 -13.40
CA PRO A 140 -19.11 -13.91 -12.80
C PRO A 140 -20.21 -13.63 -13.83
N PRO A 141 -21.31 -14.42 -13.84
CA PRO A 141 -22.47 -14.10 -14.66
C PRO A 141 -22.97 -12.68 -14.31
N ALA A 142 -23.33 -11.92 -15.34
CA ALA A 142 -23.85 -10.57 -15.15
C ALA A 142 -25.07 -10.60 -14.21
N PRO A 143 -25.22 -9.61 -13.30
CA PRO A 143 -26.41 -9.51 -12.46
C PRO A 143 -27.68 -9.55 -13.32
N PRO A 144 -28.77 -10.18 -12.86
CA PRO A 144 -30.02 -10.19 -13.60
C PRO A 144 -30.45 -8.76 -13.92
N VAL A 145 -30.72 -8.48 -15.20
CA VAL A 145 -31.34 -7.21 -15.60
C VAL A 145 -32.70 -7.14 -14.88
N PRO A 146 -33.00 -6.06 -14.13
CA PRO A 146 -34.31 -5.90 -13.51
C PRO A 146 -35.38 -6.00 -14.59
N ASP A 147 -36.25 -6.99 -14.46
CA ASP A 147 -37.38 -7.18 -15.36
C ASP A 147 -38.33 -6.00 -15.15
N PRO A 148 -38.53 -5.12 -16.15
CA PRO A 148 -39.41 -3.96 -16.03
C PRO A 148 -40.87 -4.36 -15.76
N GLU A 149 -41.23 -5.64 -16.01
CA GLU A 149 -42.56 -6.19 -15.82
C GLU A 149 -42.77 -6.82 -14.44
N LYS A 150 -41.71 -7.03 -13.65
CA LYS A 150 -41.83 -7.52 -12.26
C LYS A 150 -42.08 -6.35 -11.30
N PRO A 151 -43.22 -6.35 -10.57
CA PRO A 151 -43.43 -5.37 -9.51
C PRO A 151 -42.33 -5.51 -8.45
N THR A 152 -41.72 -4.39 -8.07
CA THR A 152 -40.77 -4.34 -6.96
C THR A 152 -41.48 -4.82 -5.69
N PRO A 153 -40.93 -5.77 -4.93
CA PRO A 153 -41.52 -6.17 -3.66
C PRO A 153 -41.59 -4.94 -2.75
N ARG A 154 -42.80 -4.49 -2.39
CA ARG A 154 -42.98 -3.44 -1.38
C ARG A 154 -42.64 -4.06 -0.02
N GLY A 155 -41.45 -3.74 0.48
CA GLY A 155 -41.08 -3.86 1.89
C GLY A 155 -41.39 -2.56 2.61
#